data_AF-A0A7S2RS01-F1
#
_entry.id   AF-A0A7S2RS01-F1
#
_cell.length_a   1.000
_cell.length_b   1.000
_cell.length_c   1.000
_cell.angle_alpha   90.00
_cell.angle_beta   90.00
_cell.angle_gamma   90.00
#
_symmetry.space_group_name_H-M   'P 1'
#
loop_
_entity.id
_entity.type
_entity.pdbx_description
1 polymer ?
#
loop_
_entity_poly.entity_id
_entity_poly.type
_entity_poly.pdbx_seq_one_letter_code
_entity_poly.pdbx_strand_id
1 'polypeptide(L)'
;DDPYREFLVVEREDLRKETVTSDFTTTYWETRFTLQESHIPRFLAAHQHKILTTGKYLNVVRECGRDIKAPFATDQIAFHAGEAAYTDLIDKAFNFAGSTLLRLLMQENQLMQRLRSLKHYFLLDQGDLYVNFMDLAEEELKQDKTALARPRIETLLALAIQSSVANLDAFKEDVACDFADYSIIHHLDAIHAHR
;
A
#
# COMPACT_ATOMS: atom_id res chain seq x y z
N ASP A 1 16.86 -17.31 -6.41
CA ASP A 1 17.69 -17.99 -5.41
C ASP A 1 19.13 -17.58 -5.54
N ASP A 2 19.72 -17.12 -4.43
CA ASP A 2 21.13 -16.72 -4.31
C ASP A 2 21.72 -17.41 -3.05
N PRO A 3 22.16 -18.67 -3.15
CA PRO A 3 22.64 -19.43 -2.00
C PRO A 3 23.94 -18.89 -1.42
N TYR A 4 24.72 -18.14 -2.20
CA TYR A 4 26.02 -17.59 -1.79
C TYR A 4 25.94 -16.13 -1.33
N ARG A 5 24.77 -15.48 -1.44
CA ARG A 5 24.54 -14.09 -1.05
C ARG A 5 25.50 -13.12 -1.74
N GLU A 6 25.86 -13.42 -2.98
CA GLU A 6 26.78 -12.62 -3.79
C GLU A 6 26.06 -11.56 -4.63
N PHE A 7 24.73 -11.65 -4.73
CA PHE A 7 23.94 -10.70 -5.48
C PHE A 7 23.88 -9.34 -4.79
N LEU A 8 23.73 -8.28 -5.59
CA LEU A 8 23.71 -6.90 -5.12
C LEU A 8 22.47 -6.54 -4.28
N VAL A 9 21.40 -7.34 -4.39
CA VAL A 9 20.15 -7.16 -3.61
C VAL A 9 20.07 -8.25 -2.56
N VAL A 10 19.94 -7.83 -1.30
CA VAL A 10 19.79 -8.73 -0.15
C VAL A 10 18.37 -8.66 0.36
N GLU A 11 17.81 -9.84 0.61
CA GLU A 11 16.53 -10.02 1.28
C GLU A 11 16.73 -10.26 2.79
N ARG A 12 15.99 -9.51 3.59
CA ARG A 12 15.93 -9.65 5.05
C ARG A 12 14.80 -10.62 5.44
N GLU A 13 15.16 -11.88 5.68
CA GLU A 13 14.23 -12.97 5.98
C GLU A 13 13.54 -12.86 7.37
N ASP A 14 14.09 -12.03 8.26
CA ASP A 14 13.55 -11.71 9.58
C ASP A 14 12.27 -10.85 9.51
N LEU A 15 12.05 -10.15 8.41
CA LEU A 15 10.88 -9.31 8.19
C LEU A 15 9.79 -10.11 7.46
N ARG A 16 9.00 -10.87 8.22
CA ARG A 16 7.84 -11.61 7.68
C ARG A 16 6.57 -10.78 7.73
N LYS A 17 5.64 -11.07 6.81
CA LYS A 17 4.34 -10.38 6.71
C LYS A 17 3.47 -10.57 7.96
N GLU A 18 3.67 -11.67 8.68
CA GLU A 18 2.88 -12.07 9.87
C GLU A 18 3.23 -11.26 11.13
N THR A 19 4.39 -10.61 11.18
CA THR A 19 4.87 -9.82 12.33
C THR A 19 4.55 -8.32 12.20
N VAL A 20 3.74 -7.93 11.23
CA VAL A 20 3.53 -6.54 10.81
C VAL A 20 2.39 -5.89 11.62
N THR A 21 2.71 -4.96 12.53
CA THR A 21 1.77 -3.94 13.02
C THR A 21 1.58 -2.82 11.97
N SER A 22 0.60 -1.92 12.12
CA SER A 22 0.32 -0.84 11.15
C SER A 22 1.56 -0.03 10.76
N ASP A 23 2.40 0.33 11.73
CA ASP A 23 3.66 1.09 11.53
C ASP A 23 4.75 0.24 10.85
N PHE A 24 4.66 -1.07 10.97
CA PHE A 24 5.61 -2.01 10.40
C PHE A 24 5.36 -2.25 8.89
N THR A 25 4.20 -1.89 8.34
CA THR A 25 3.90 -2.11 6.91
C THR A 25 4.75 -1.22 6.00
N THR A 26 4.97 0.04 6.39
CA THR A 26 5.89 0.95 5.69
C THR A 26 7.32 0.44 5.80
N THR A 27 7.72 0.09 7.02
CA THR A 27 9.06 -0.46 7.31
C THR A 27 9.34 -1.73 6.50
N TYR A 28 8.35 -2.60 6.32
CA TYR A 28 8.47 -3.84 5.55
C TYR A 28 8.90 -3.59 4.09
N TRP A 29 8.20 -2.73 3.37
CA TRP A 29 8.50 -2.47 1.95
C TRP A 29 9.80 -1.69 1.73
N GLU A 30 10.17 -0.88 2.71
CA GLU A 30 11.41 -0.12 2.68
C GLU A 30 12.62 -1.01 2.95
N THR A 31 12.54 -1.86 3.98
CA THR A 31 13.71 -2.53 4.56
C THR A 31 13.86 -4.00 4.20
N ARG A 32 12.82 -4.67 3.65
CA ARG A 32 12.92 -6.09 3.25
C ARG A 32 13.96 -6.35 2.18
N PHE A 33 14.01 -5.51 1.14
CA PHE A 33 15.00 -5.62 0.06
C PHE A 33 15.90 -4.39 0.08
N THR A 34 17.21 -4.62 0.26
CA THR A 34 18.22 -3.57 0.37
C THR A 34 19.42 -3.85 -0.53
N LEU A 35 20.19 -2.81 -0.87
CA LEU A 35 21.42 -2.94 -1.64
C LEU A 35 22.59 -3.32 -0.73
N GLN A 36 23.44 -4.24 -1.20
CA GLN A 36 24.73 -4.51 -0.58
C GLN A 36 25.84 -3.81 -1.38
N GLU A 37 26.24 -2.62 -0.92
CA GLU A 37 27.20 -1.73 -1.59
C GLU A 37 28.51 -2.43 -1.99
N SER A 38 29.01 -3.37 -1.16
CA SER A 38 30.23 -4.12 -1.46
C SER A 38 30.11 -5.09 -2.64
N HIS A 39 28.89 -5.47 -3.03
CA HIS A 39 28.61 -6.44 -4.09
C HIS A 39 28.17 -5.79 -5.39
N ILE A 40 28.12 -4.45 -5.44
CA ILE A 40 27.67 -3.72 -6.64
C ILE A 40 28.81 -3.69 -7.66
N PRO A 41 28.65 -4.33 -8.83
CA PRO A 41 29.65 -4.23 -9.87
C PRO A 41 29.73 -2.79 -10.38
N ARG A 42 30.96 -2.26 -10.57
CA ARG A 42 31.16 -0.85 -10.94
C ARG A 42 30.39 -0.43 -12.19
N PHE A 43 30.26 -1.31 -13.17
CA PHE A 43 29.53 -1.07 -14.42
C PHE A 43 28.00 -1.03 -14.25
N LEU A 44 27.47 -1.50 -13.11
CA LEU A 44 26.03 -1.43 -12.77
C LEU A 44 25.72 -0.38 -11.70
N ALA A 45 26.73 0.29 -11.13
CA ALA A 45 26.54 1.25 -10.06
C ALA A 45 25.52 2.35 -10.43
N ALA A 46 25.56 2.84 -11.67
CA ALA A 46 24.59 3.82 -12.18
C ALA A 46 23.13 3.31 -12.22
N HIS A 47 22.92 1.99 -12.24
CA HIS A 47 21.61 1.36 -12.38
C HIS A 47 21.14 0.61 -11.12
N GLN A 48 21.92 0.59 -10.04
CA GLN A 48 21.67 -0.20 -8.83
C GLN A 48 20.25 -0.01 -8.25
N HIS A 49 19.80 1.24 -8.14
CA HIS A 49 18.47 1.55 -7.59
C HIS A 49 17.35 1.13 -8.54
N LYS A 50 17.59 1.20 -9.86
CA LYS A 50 16.63 0.77 -10.87
C LYS A 50 16.46 -0.75 -10.83
N ILE A 51 17.56 -1.50 -10.69
CA ILE A 51 17.56 -2.95 -10.50
C ILE A 51 16.79 -3.34 -9.23
N LEU A 52 17.11 -2.72 -8.08
CA LEU A 52 16.39 -2.95 -6.82
C LEU A 52 14.89 -2.70 -6.97
N THR A 53 14.52 -1.54 -7.51
CA THR A 53 13.12 -1.13 -7.65
C THR A 53 12.36 -2.06 -8.60
N THR A 54 13.00 -2.53 -9.68
CA THR A 54 12.44 -3.51 -10.61
C THR A 54 12.09 -4.81 -9.87
N GLY A 55 13.02 -5.33 -9.06
CA GLY A 55 12.79 -6.51 -8.22
C GLY A 55 11.64 -6.30 -7.22
N LYS A 56 11.59 -5.14 -6.55
CA LYS A 56 10.50 -4.79 -5.62
C LYS A 56 9.13 -4.80 -6.32
N TYR A 57 9.01 -4.21 -7.51
CA TYR A 57 7.76 -4.20 -8.27
C TYR A 57 7.29 -5.61 -8.64
N LEU A 58 8.21 -6.44 -9.14
CA LEU A 58 7.91 -7.84 -9.47
C LEU A 58 7.53 -8.65 -8.24
N ASN A 59 8.16 -8.38 -7.09
CA ASN A 59 7.82 -9.05 -5.85
C ASN A 59 6.39 -8.73 -5.40
N VAL A 60 5.98 -7.45 -5.43
CA VAL A 60 4.59 -7.06 -5.09
C VAL A 60 3.58 -7.79 -5.97
N VAL A 61 3.83 -7.85 -7.29
CA VAL A 61 2.94 -8.55 -8.22
C VAL A 61 2.89 -10.05 -7.93
N ARG A 62 4.02 -10.68 -7.58
CA ARG A 62 4.07 -12.10 -7.19
C ARG A 62 3.31 -12.37 -5.90
N GLU A 63 3.43 -11.50 -4.90
CA GLU A 63 2.71 -11.57 -3.62
C GLU A 63 1.19 -11.46 -3.81
N CYS A 64 0.72 -10.85 -4.91
CA CYS A 64 -0.69 -10.85 -5.30
C CYS A 64 -1.13 -12.14 -6.02
N GLY A 65 -0.29 -13.18 -6.06
CA GLY A 65 -0.58 -14.48 -6.69
C GLY A 65 -0.53 -14.46 -8.21
N ARG A 66 0.15 -13.48 -8.82
CA ARG A 66 0.34 -13.41 -10.28
C ARG A 66 1.67 -14.04 -10.67
N ASP A 67 1.62 -14.97 -11.61
CA ASP A 67 2.83 -15.46 -12.27
C ASP A 67 3.32 -14.43 -13.30
N ILE A 68 4.59 -14.07 -13.23
CA ILE A 68 5.17 -13.03 -14.07
C ILE A 68 6.15 -13.67 -15.04
N LYS A 69 5.73 -13.77 -16.30
CA LYS A 69 6.60 -14.18 -17.40
C LYS A 69 6.85 -12.98 -18.29
N ALA A 70 8.03 -12.38 -18.16
CA ALA A 70 8.41 -11.30 -19.05
C ALA A 70 8.70 -11.88 -20.45
N PRO A 71 8.05 -11.40 -21.52
CA PRO A 71 8.16 -11.99 -22.86
C PRO A 71 9.56 -11.84 -23.49
N PHE A 72 10.36 -10.92 -22.96
CA PHE A 72 11.75 -10.68 -23.35
C PHE A 72 12.75 -11.36 -22.40
N ALA A 73 12.29 -12.04 -21.34
CA ALA A 73 13.19 -12.77 -20.46
C ALA A 73 13.87 -13.88 -21.25
N THR A 74 15.20 -13.84 -21.26
CA THR A 74 16.05 -14.88 -21.83
C THR A 74 16.78 -15.55 -20.67
N ASP A 75 17.04 -16.84 -20.76
CA ASP A 75 17.68 -17.61 -19.68
C ASP A 75 19.13 -17.17 -19.39
N GLN A 76 19.74 -16.37 -20.27
CA GLN A 76 21.11 -15.90 -20.12
C GLN A 76 21.24 -14.43 -20.51
N ILE A 77 21.78 -13.63 -19.59
CA ILE A 77 22.27 -12.28 -19.87
C ILE A 77 23.77 -12.42 -20.18
N ALA A 78 24.15 -12.23 -21.43
CA ALA A 78 25.54 -12.31 -21.85
C ALA A 78 26.35 -11.10 -21.37
N PHE A 79 27.64 -11.30 -21.11
CA PHE A 79 28.54 -10.20 -20.85
C PHE A 79 28.76 -9.37 -22.13
N HIS A 80 28.52 -8.05 -22.04
CA HIS A 80 28.76 -7.11 -23.11
C HIS A 80 29.77 -6.06 -22.64
N ALA A 81 30.82 -5.81 -23.43
CA ALA A 81 31.83 -4.81 -23.10
C ALA A 81 31.29 -3.36 -23.14
N GLY A 82 30.12 -3.15 -23.77
CA GLY A 82 29.47 -1.84 -23.85
C GLY A 82 28.37 -1.69 -22.80
N GLU A 83 28.48 -0.65 -21.96
CA GLU A 83 27.51 -0.33 -20.91
C GLU A 83 26.09 -0.11 -21.45
N ALA A 84 25.97 0.43 -22.67
CA ALA A 84 24.67 0.73 -23.30
C ALA A 84 23.76 -0.51 -23.47
N ALA A 85 24.34 -1.70 -23.68
CA ALA A 85 23.55 -2.92 -23.84
C ALA A 85 22.82 -3.31 -22.53
N TYR A 86 23.46 -3.07 -21.37
CA TYR A 86 22.84 -3.31 -20.07
C TYR A 86 21.78 -2.28 -19.75
N THR A 87 22.03 -1.02 -20.06
CA THR A 87 21.06 0.07 -19.87
C THR A 87 19.74 -0.26 -20.56
N ASP A 88 19.78 -0.66 -21.84
CA ASP A 88 18.56 -0.99 -22.59
C ASP A 88 17.78 -2.17 -21.99
N LEU A 89 18.49 -3.20 -21.50
CA LEU A 89 17.88 -4.37 -20.88
C LEU A 89 17.24 -4.02 -19.53
N ILE A 90 17.95 -3.28 -18.69
CA ILE A 90 17.46 -2.84 -17.38
C ILE A 90 16.25 -1.92 -17.56
N ASP A 91 16.29 -1.02 -18.54
CA ASP A 91 15.20 -0.10 -18.84
C ASP A 91 13.95 -0.83 -19.32
N LYS A 92 14.11 -1.83 -20.21
CA LYS A 92 13.01 -2.70 -20.63
C LYS A 92 12.40 -3.46 -19.44
N ALA A 93 13.24 -4.05 -18.59
CA ALA A 93 12.78 -4.79 -17.40
C ALA A 93 12.04 -3.89 -16.41
N PHE A 94 12.59 -2.70 -16.12
CA PHE A 94 11.99 -1.72 -15.22
C PHE A 94 10.63 -1.25 -15.73
N ASN A 95 10.54 -0.88 -17.02
CA ASN A 95 9.30 -0.40 -17.63
C ASN A 95 8.22 -1.50 -17.65
N PHE A 96 8.60 -2.75 -17.92
CA PHE A 96 7.70 -3.90 -17.84
C PHE A 96 7.18 -4.14 -16.42
N ALA A 97 8.07 -4.19 -15.43
CA ALA A 97 7.70 -4.38 -14.03
C ALA A 97 6.77 -3.26 -13.53
N GLY A 98 7.13 -2.00 -13.82
CA GLY A 98 6.36 -0.83 -13.42
C GLY A 98 4.97 -0.78 -14.08
N SER A 99 4.89 -1.01 -15.39
CA SER A 99 3.60 -1.03 -16.10
C SER A 99 2.71 -2.20 -15.65
N THR A 100 3.31 -3.36 -15.35
CA THR A 100 2.57 -4.53 -14.84
C THR A 100 1.99 -4.26 -13.45
N LEU A 101 2.80 -3.71 -12.53
CA LEU A 101 2.33 -3.34 -11.20
C LEU A 101 1.27 -2.24 -11.27
N LEU A 102 1.51 -1.18 -12.05
CA LEU A 102 0.56 -0.08 -12.20
C LEU A 102 -0.78 -0.58 -12.76
N ARG A 103 -0.74 -1.45 -13.76
CA ARG A 103 -1.95 -2.07 -14.32
C ARG A 103 -2.71 -2.87 -13.27
N LEU A 104 -2.00 -3.67 -12.47
CA LEU A 104 -2.59 -4.44 -11.37
C LEU A 104 -3.25 -3.51 -10.34
N LEU A 105 -2.61 -2.40 -9.95
CA LEU A 105 -3.17 -1.45 -8.99
C LEU A 105 -4.39 -0.70 -9.55
N MET A 106 -4.29 -0.21 -10.79
CA MET A 106 -5.30 0.65 -11.40
C MET A 106 -6.52 -0.14 -11.86
N GLN A 107 -6.32 -1.31 -12.45
CA GLN A 107 -7.40 -2.11 -13.07
C GLN A 107 -7.93 -3.17 -12.11
N GLU A 108 -7.06 -4.01 -11.57
CA GLU A 108 -7.49 -5.17 -10.77
C GLU A 108 -7.87 -4.76 -9.34
N ASN A 109 -7.15 -3.82 -8.74
CA ASN A 109 -7.41 -3.33 -7.39
C ASN A 109 -8.21 -2.03 -7.34
N GLN A 110 -8.59 -1.51 -8.52
CA GLN A 110 -9.50 -0.37 -8.67
C GLN A 110 -9.06 0.86 -7.85
N LEU A 111 -7.76 1.14 -7.78
CA LEU A 111 -7.18 2.18 -6.92
C LEU A 111 -7.88 3.53 -7.02
N MET A 112 -8.21 3.97 -8.24
CA MET A 112 -8.92 5.24 -8.45
C MET A 112 -10.31 5.27 -7.83
N GLN A 113 -11.01 4.14 -7.80
CA GLN A 113 -12.32 4.05 -7.15
C GLN A 113 -12.16 4.07 -5.63
N ARG A 114 -11.18 3.33 -5.08
CA ARG A 114 -10.87 3.38 -3.64
C ARG A 114 -10.51 4.79 -3.15
N LEU A 115 -9.72 5.53 -3.92
CA LEU A 115 -9.40 6.94 -3.62
C LEU A 115 -10.64 7.84 -3.62
N ARG A 116 -11.63 7.57 -4.49
CA ARG A 116 -12.91 8.29 -4.47
C ARG A 116 -13.72 7.95 -3.23
N SER A 117 -13.79 6.68 -2.83
CA SER A 117 -14.43 6.27 -1.58
C SER A 117 -13.77 6.95 -0.37
N LEU A 118 -12.43 7.01 -0.33
CA LEU A 118 -11.71 7.75 0.72
C LEU A 118 -12.12 9.23 0.76
N LYS A 119 -12.24 9.88 -0.41
CA LYS A 119 -12.75 11.25 -0.48
C LYS A 119 -14.18 11.35 0.07
N HIS A 120 -15.06 10.43 -0.27
CA HIS A 120 -16.46 10.43 0.20
C HIS A 120 -16.56 10.34 1.72
N TYR A 121 -15.79 9.44 2.37
CA TYR A 121 -15.94 9.14 3.79
C TYR A 121 -14.97 9.87 4.74
N PHE A 122 -13.80 10.28 4.26
CA PHE A 122 -12.79 10.96 5.10
C PHE A 122 -12.67 12.45 4.80
N LEU A 123 -13.01 12.89 3.59
CA LEU A 123 -12.96 14.31 3.21
C LEU A 123 -14.35 14.96 3.13
N LEU A 124 -15.37 14.27 3.65
CA LEU A 124 -16.74 14.78 3.81
C LEU A 124 -17.39 15.29 2.50
N ASP A 125 -17.07 14.66 1.37
CA ASP A 125 -17.58 15.09 0.06
C ASP A 125 -19.09 14.86 -0.11
N GLN A 126 -19.65 13.84 0.58
CA GLN A 126 -21.08 13.52 0.59
C GLN A 126 -21.71 14.02 1.89
N GLY A 127 -22.06 15.31 1.94
CA GLY A 127 -22.59 15.93 3.16
C GLY A 127 -23.92 15.35 3.66
N ASP A 128 -24.75 14.81 2.77
CA ASP A 128 -26.04 14.18 3.09
C ASP A 128 -25.89 12.96 4.01
N LEU A 129 -24.84 12.15 3.81
CA LEU A 129 -24.49 11.03 4.67
C LEU A 129 -24.30 11.49 6.13
N TYR A 130 -23.53 12.55 6.35
CA TYR A 130 -23.16 12.97 7.70
C TYR A 130 -24.30 13.63 8.43
N VAL A 131 -25.13 14.43 7.75
CA VAL A 131 -26.32 15.01 8.37
C VAL A 131 -27.21 13.89 8.88
N ASN A 132 -27.52 12.91 8.02
CA ASN A 132 -28.35 11.77 8.38
C ASN A 132 -27.71 10.90 9.47
N PHE A 133 -26.41 10.63 9.39
CA PHE A 133 -25.71 9.86 10.43
C PHE A 133 -25.74 10.56 11.79
N MET A 134 -25.50 11.87 11.83
CA MET A 134 -25.51 12.64 13.07
C MET A 134 -26.90 12.65 13.71
N ASP A 135 -27.96 12.77 12.91
CA ASP A 135 -29.34 12.70 13.39
C ASP A 135 -29.68 11.30 13.94
N LEU A 136 -29.26 10.24 13.24
CA LEU A 136 -29.50 8.85 13.65
C LEU A 136 -28.71 8.45 14.90
N ALA A 137 -27.48 8.96 15.05
CA ALA A 137 -26.56 8.60 16.11
C ALA A 137 -26.54 9.57 17.30
N GLU A 138 -27.34 10.64 17.28
CA GLU A 138 -27.32 11.71 18.28
C GLU A 138 -27.40 11.18 19.72
N GLU A 139 -28.38 10.31 19.99
CA GLU A 139 -28.61 9.76 21.34
C GLU A 139 -27.51 8.80 21.80
N GLU A 140 -26.83 8.14 20.87
CA GLU A 140 -25.69 7.29 21.19
C GLU A 140 -24.44 8.12 21.44
N LEU A 141 -24.14 9.10 20.58
CA LEU A 141 -22.95 9.94 20.67
C LEU A 141 -22.95 10.87 21.89
N LYS A 142 -24.10 11.10 22.54
CA LYS A 142 -24.22 11.79 23.83
C LYS A 142 -23.71 10.96 25.02
N GLN A 143 -23.59 9.64 24.87
CA GLN A 143 -23.15 8.75 25.93
C GLN A 143 -21.64 8.79 26.11
N ASP A 144 -21.17 8.47 27.32
CA ASP A 144 -19.74 8.29 27.58
C ASP A 144 -19.20 7.10 26.78
N LYS A 145 -17.91 7.17 26.37
CA LYS A 145 -17.22 6.10 25.62
C LYS A 145 -17.41 4.72 26.26
N THR A 146 -17.51 4.63 27.59
CA THR A 146 -17.68 3.38 28.33
C THR A 146 -19.05 2.73 28.16
N ALA A 147 -20.09 3.51 27.83
CA ALA A 147 -21.45 3.03 27.62
C ALA A 147 -21.75 2.76 26.12
N LEU A 148 -20.90 3.28 25.23
CA LEU A 148 -21.10 3.24 23.79
C LEU A 148 -20.90 1.83 23.22
N ALA A 149 -21.92 1.31 22.55
CA ALA A 149 -21.84 0.02 21.89
C ALA A 149 -21.36 0.17 20.43
N ARG A 150 -20.13 -0.26 20.13
CA ARG A 150 -19.58 -0.27 18.76
C ARG A 150 -20.53 -0.87 17.71
N PRO A 151 -21.14 -2.06 17.93
CA PRO A 151 -22.03 -2.66 16.92
C PRO A 151 -23.26 -1.78 16.62
N ARG A 152 -23.70 -0.98 17.60
CA ARG A 152 -24.83 -0.08 17.42
C ARG A 152 -24.46 1.11 16.54
N ILE A 153 -23.31 1.74 16.78
CA ILE A 153 -22.80 2.82 15.92
C ILE A 153 -22.54 2.31 14.50
N GLU A 154 -21.95 1.11 14.34
CA GLU A 154 -21.76 0.49 13.01
C GLU A 154 -23.09 0.28 12.28
N THR A 155 -24.13 -0.17 12.99
CA THR A 155 -25.48 -0.33 12.41
C THR A 155 -26.06 1.01 11.96
N LEU A 156 -25.93 2.06 12.78
CA LEU A 156 -26.42 3.40 12.46
C LEU A 156 -25.68 4.00 11.26
N LEU A 157 -24.36 3.79 11.17
CA LEU A 157 -23.57 4.18 10.01
C LEU A 157 -24.05 3.46 8.75
N ALA A 158 -24.24 2.14 8.80
CA ALA A 158 -24.71 1.36 7.66
C ALA A 158 -26.08 1.85 7.15
N LEU A 159 -27.01 2.17 8.07
CA LEU A 159 -28.31 2.76 7.74
C LEU A 159 -28.17 4.14 7.07
N ALA A 160 -27.29 5.00 7.59
CA ALA A 160 -27.03 6.31 7.01
C ALA A 160 -26.42 6.22 5.60
N ILE A 161 -25.46 5.31 5.40
CA ILE A 161 -24.89 5.00 4.08
C ILE A 161 -25.99 4.56 3.12
N GLN A 162 -26.83 3.60 3.52
CA GLN A 162 -27.88 3.03 2.67
C GLN A 162 -28.91 4.08 2.19
N SER A 163 -29.17 5.10 3.01
CA SER A 163 -30.14 6.16 2.74
C SER A 163 -29.55 7.42 2.11
N SER A 164 -28.25 7.45 1.82
CA SER A 164 -27.54 8.58 1.21
C SER A 164 -27.07 8.26 -0.22
N VAL A 165 -26.53 9.27 -0.91
CA VAL A 165 -25.86 9.09 -2.21
C VAL A 165 -24.63 8.17 -2.10
N ALA A 166 -24.03 8.05 -0.91
CA ALA A 166 -22.91 7.15 -0.65
C ALA A 166 -23.26 5.66 -0.85
N ASN A 167 -24.54 5.30 -0.87
CA ASN A 167 -25.01 3.93 -1.18
C ASN A 167 -24.57 3.44 -2.58
N LEU A 168 -24.26 4.36 -3.50
CA LEU A 168 -23.78 4.06 -4.86
C LEU A 168 -22.27 3.72 -4.90
N ASP A 169 -21.54 3.94 -3.81
CA ASP A 169 -20.12 3.64 -3.74
C ASP A 169 -19.86 2.13 -3.71
N ALA A 170 -18.90 1.68 -4.52
CA ALA A 170 -18.59 0.26 -4.69
C ALA A 170 -17.88 -0.37 -3.46
N PHE A 171 -17.28 0.45 -2.59
CA PHE A 171 -16.49 0.03 -1.42
C PHE A 171 -17.12 0.49 -0.11
N LYS A 172 -18.41 0.80 -0.11
CA LYS A 172 -19.13 1.25 1.10
C LYS A 172 -19.08 0.23 2.25
N GLU A 173 -18.96 -1.06 1.94
CA GLU A 173 -18.86 -2.14 2.93
C GLU A 173 -17.50 -2.17 3.64
N ASP A 174 -16.47 -1.52 3.08
CA ASP A 174 -15.14 -1.41 3.70
C ASP A 174 -15.11 -0.34 4.81
N VAL A 175 -16.18 0.46 4.95
CA VAL A 175 -16.28 1.53 5.95
C VAL A 175 -16.73 0.94 7.28
N ALA A 176 -15.92 1.13 8.31
CA ALA A 176 -16.20 0.69 9.68
C ALA A 176 -15.99 1.81 10.69
N CYS A 177 -16.62 1.68 11.85
CA CYS A 177 -16.42 2.59 12.98
C CYS A 177 -15.44 2.02 13.98
N ASP A 178 -14.59 2.87 14.55
CA ASP A 178 -13.76 2.52 15.70
C ASP A 178 -13.63 3.71 16.65
N PHE A 179 -13.25 3.43 17.90
CA PHE A 179 -13.10 4.45 18.94
C PHE A 179 -11.64 4.60 19.35
N ALA A 180 -11.05 5.76 19.07
CA ALA A 180 -9.71 6.07 19.53
C ALA A 180 -9.61 6.03 21.07
N ASP A 181 -8.50 5.53 21.59
CA ASP A 181 -8.22 5.48 23.04
C ASP A 181 -7.82 6.80 23.66
N TYR A 182 -7.50 7.77 22.82
CA TYR A 182 -7.13 9.11 23.21
C TYR A 182 -8.04 10.13 22.53
N SER A 183 -8.16 11.30 23.16
CA SER A 183 -8.93 12.41 22.60
C SER A 183 -8.23 13.02 21.37
N ILE A 184 -8.98 13.77 20.58
CA ILE A 184 -8.44 14.52 19.43
C ILE A 184 -7.31 15.46 19.87
N ILE A 185 -7.43 16.07 21.05
CA ILE A 185 -6.40 16.97 21.60
C ILE A 185 -5.09 16.21 21.80
N HIS A 186 -5.15 15.06 22.49
CA HIS A 186 -3.97 14.24 22.72
C HIS A 186 -3.36 13.70 21.41
N HIS A 187 -4.19 13.38 20.42
CA HIS A 187 -3.70 12.98 19.09
C HIS A 187 -2.93 14.12 18.39
N LEU A 188 -3.48 15.34 18.42
CA LEU A 188 -2.83 16.51 17.84
C LEU A 188 -1.53 16.86 18.55
N ASP A 189 -1.47 16.73 19.87
CA ASP A 189 -0.25 16.94 20.66
C ASP A 189 0.84 15.93 20.30
N ALA A 190 0.48 14.65 20.12
CA ALA A 190 1.42 13.61 19.70
C ALA A 190 1.99 13.87 18.29
N ILE A 191 1.16 14.33 17.34
CA ILE A 191 1.63 14.71 16.00
C ILE A 191 2.63 15.87 16.06
N HIS A 192 2.38 16.87 16.91
CA HIS A 192 3.30 18.00 17.09
C HIS A 192 4.59 17.60 17.80
N ALA A 193 4.55 16.62 18.70
CA ALA A 193 5.74 16.13 19.39
C ALA A 193 6.68 15.29 18.49
N HIS A 194 6.16 14.73 17.39
CA HIS A 194 6.93 13.93 16.41
C HIS A 194 7.39 14.73 15.17
N ARG A 195 7.22 16.06 15.17
CA ARG A 195 7.81 16.97 14.19
C ARG A 195 9.07 17.62 14.73
#